data_AF-A0A535NLK2-F1
#
_entry.id   AF-A0A535NLK2-F1
#
_cell.length_a   1.000
_cell.length_b   1.000
_cell.length_c   1.000
_cell.angle_alpha   90.00
_cell.angle_beta   90.00
_cell.angle_gamma   90.00
#
_symmetry.space_group_name_H-M   'P 1'
#
loop_
_entity.id
_entity.type
_entity.pdbx_description
1 polymer ?
#
loop_
_entity_poly.entity_id
_entity_poly.type
_entity_poly.pdbx_seq_one_letter_code
_entity_poly.pdbx_strand_id
1 'polypeptide(L)'
;LVVEAAQARNGRGVPFGDLFQEGTIGLISAVEHYIPGDGGFHARLVHAIDVTMDDVLAQTQEAQRNDEAFIVACRLLESAQRLLSERLGRQATPAELAKLLQWEEARVNVILEMLRGAKVVHDQELLDYLDVLDDANEPDDPEA
;
A
#
# COMPACT_ATOMS: atom_id res chain seq x y z
N LEU A 1 2.70 11.92 28.10
CA LEU A 1 3.75 11.61 27.10
C LEU A 1 3.18 10.96 25.84
N VAL A 2 3.01 9.63 25.76
CA VAL A 2 2.63 8.96 24.49
C VAL A 2 1.25 9.41 23.98
N VAL A 3 0.22 9.43 24.84
CA VAL A 3 -1.13 9.87 24.45
C VAL A 3 -1.13 11.29 23.88
N GLU A 4 -0.47 12.22 24.56
CA GLU A 4 -0.38 13.63 24.15
C GLU A 4 0.38 13.77 22.82
N ALA A 5 1.48 13.03 22.65
CA ALA A 5 2.26 13.00 21.41
C ALA A 5 1.45 12.45 20.22
N ALA A 6 0.67 11.38 20.46
CA ALA A 6 -0.22 10.81 19.44
C ALA A 6 -1.38 11.76 19.11
N GLN A 7 -1.96 12.44 20.11
CA GLN A 7 -3.02 13.43 19.89
C GLN A 7 -2.52 14.61 19.04
N ALA A 8 -1.30 15.10 19.28
CA ALA A 8 -0.69 16.19 18.51
C ALA A 8 -0.46 15.84 17.03
N ARG A 9 -0.40 14.54 16.71
CA ARG A 9 -0.16 14.00 15.37
C ARG A 9 -1.41 13.41 14.71
N ASN A 10 -2.56 13.47 15.39
CA ASN A 10 -3.79 12.90 14.89
C ASN A 10 -4.23 13.55 13.56
N GLY A 11 -4.86 12.77 12.68
CA GLY A 11 -5.37 13.24 11.40
C GLY A 11 -4.31 13.40 10.30
N ARG A 12 -3.10 12.87 10.47
CA ARG A 12 -1.99 12.95 9.48
C ARG A 12 -1.81 11.68 8.64
N GLY A 13 -2.90 10.93 8.44
CA GLY A 13 -2.88 9.73 7.60
C GLY A 13 -2.54 8.42 8.34
N VAL A 14 -2.13 8.48 9.60
CA VAL A 14 -1.94 7.30 10.47
C VAL A 14 -3.02 7.32 11.57
N PRO A 15 -3.73 6.20 11.82
CA PRO A 15 -4.70 6.09 12.90
C PRO A 15 -4.09 6.39 14.27
N PHE A 16 -4.89 6.96 15.17
CA PHE A 16 -4.44 7.26 16.53
C PHE A 16 -3.91 6.02 17.28
N GLY A 17 -4.58 4.88 17.11
CA GLY A 17 -4.17 3.62 17.75
C GLY A 17 -2.76 3.20 17.33
N ASP A 18 -2.45 3.34 16.05
CA ASP A 18 -1.16 2.97 15.48
C ASP A 18 -0.07 3.94 15.94
N LEU A 19 -0.34 5.25 15.88
CA LEU A 19 0.56 6.27 16.46
C LEU A 19 0.86 5.97 17.93
N PHE A 20 -0.17 5.67 18.72
CA PHE A 20 -0.02 5.36 20.12
C PHE A 20 0.84 4.10 20.35
N GLN A 21 0.65 3.04 19.55
CA GLN A 21 1.44 1.83 19.64
C GLN A 21 2.91 2.09 19.28
N GLU A 22 3.18 2.78 18.18
CA GLU A 22 4.53 3.12 17.72
C GLU A 22 5.28 4.04 18.69
N GLY A 23 4.58 5.00 19.27
CA GLY A 23 5.11 5.81 20.37
C GLY A 23 5.38 4.99 21.63
N THR A 24 4.57 3.96 21.91
CA THR A 24 4.80 3.06 23.04
C THR A 24 6.03 2.18 22.81
N ILE A 25 6.25 1.70 21.58
CA ILE A 25 7.48 0.98 21.20
C ILE A 25 8.71 1.87 21.37
N GLY A 26 8.65 3.13 20.89
CA GLY A 26 9.73 4.11 21.08
C GLY A 26 10.02 4.39 22.56
N LEU A 27 8.98 4.52 23.38
CA LEU A 27 9.12 4.66 24.83
C LEU A 27 9.81 3.46 25.48
N ILE A 28 9.36 2.24 25.19
CA ILE A 28 9.93 1.00 25.75
C ILE A 28 11.41 0.89 25.36
N SER A 29 11.72 1.10 24.08
CA SER A 29 13.10 1.07 23.57
C SER A 29 14.00 2.08 24.30
N ALA A 30 13.51 3.30 24.54
CA ALA A 30 14.26 4.32 25.27
C ALA A 30 14.51 3.96 26.74
N VAL A 31 13.56 3.27 27.39
CA VAL A 31 13.72 2.78 28.76
C VAL A 31 14.77 1.66 28.81
N GLU A 32 14.69 0.70 27.89
CA GLU A 32 15.62 -0.45 27.84
C GLU A 32 17.07 -0.03 27.61
N HIS A 33 17.30 1.01 26.80
CA HIS A 33 18.62 1.51 26.46
C HIS A 33 19.06 2.73 27.30
N TYR A 34 18.37 3.02 28.40
CA TYR A 34 18.74 4.14 29.27
C TYR A 34 20.00 3.82 30.08
N ILE A 35 21.00 4.69 29.99
CA ILE A 35 22.22 4.63 30.78
C ILE A 35 22.19 5.79 31.80
N PRO A 36 22.25 5.51 33.11
CA PRO A 36 22.32 6.58 34.12
C PRO A 36 23.57 7.45 33.93
N GLY A 37 23.40 8.78 33.98
CA GLY A 37 24.49 9.75 33.86
C GLY A 37 24.59 10.44 32.50
N ASP A 38 23.84 9.97 31.50
CA ASP A 38 23.85 10.45 30.11
C ASP A 38 22.89 11.64 29.83
N GLY A 39 22.39 12.29 30.88
CA GLY A 39 21.44 13.41 30.81
C GLY A 39 20.07 13.09 31.43
N GLY A 40 19.06 13.87 31.06
CA GLY A 40 17.72 13.79 31.63
C GLY A 40 16.90 12.64 31.05
N PHE A 41 16.62 11.61 31.85
CA PHE A 41 15.79 10.45 31.50
C PHE A 41 14.52 10.82 30.73
N HIS A 42 13.74 11.77 31.25
CA HIS A 42 12.49 12.20 30.64
C HIS A 42 12.67 12.78 29.21
N ALA A 43 13.74 13.52 28.96
CA ALA A 43 14.00 14.09 27.63
C ALA A 43 14.29 12.99 26.59
N ARG A 44 14.96 11.91 27.00
CA ARG A 44 15.20 10.74 26.12
C ARG A 44 13.90 10.03 25.76
N LEU A 45 13.00 9.86 26.73
CA LEU A 45 11.69 9.25 26.48
C LEU A 45 10.87 10.06 25.47
N VAL A 46 10.79 11.38 25.66
CA VAL A 46 10.06 12.27 24.75
C VAL A 46 10.67 12.20 23.34
N HIS A 47 12.00 12.31 23.23
CA HIS A 47 12.67 12.25 21.94
C HIS A 47 12.41 10.94 21.20
N ALA A 48 12.49 9.80 21.88
CA ALA A 48 12.24 8.51 21.25
C ALA A 48 10.79 8.34 20.80
N ILE A 49 9.82 8.80 21.60
CA ILE A 49 8.40 8.81 21.21
C ILE A 49 8.19 9.65 19.95
N ASP A 50 8.78 10.84 19.90
CA ASP A 50 8.62 11.74 18.76
C ASP A 50 9.25 11.16 17.49
N VAL A 51 10.48 10.64 17.57
CA VAL A 51 11.18 10.04 16.43
C VAL A 51 10.40 8.86 15.87
N THR A 52 9.95 7.91 16.69
CA THR A 52 9.25 6.73 16.17
C THR A 52 7.92 7.08 15.51
N MET A 53 7.14 8.00 16.11
CA MET A 53 5.89 8.44 15.49
C MET A 53 6.12 9.24 14.20
N ASP A 54 7.12 10.12 14.16
CA ASP A 54 7.44 10.93 12.98
C ASP A 54 7.95 10.06 11.83
N ASP A 55 8.74 9.02 12.12
CA ASP A 55 9.21 8.04 11.13
C ASP A 55 8.04 7.28 10.50
N VAL A 56 7.08 6.81 11.31
CA VAL A 56 5.90 6.07 10.82
C VAL A 56 5.00 6.96 9.97
N LEU A 57 4.82 8.23 10.36
CA LEU A 57 4.10 9.21 9.55
C LEU A 57 4.79 9.43 8.20
N ALA A 58 6.12 9.58 8.19
CA ALA A 58 6.88 9.79 6.97
C ALA A 58 6.76 8.58 6.03
N GLN A 59 6.90 7.35 6.55
CA GLN A 59 6.76 6.11 5.79
C GLN A 59 5.36 5.96 5.20
N THR A 60 4.32 6.27 5.98
CA THR A 60 2.93 6.19 5.50
C THR A 60 2.67 7.23 4.40
N GLN A 61 3.18 8.45 4.56
CA GLN A 61 3.05 9.48 3.54
C GLN A 61 3.82 9.13 2.26
N GLU A 62 5.00 8.52 2.37
CA GLU A 62 5.76 8.04 1.22
C GLU A 62 5.04 6.91 0.50
N ALA A 63 4.49 5.94 1.24
CA ALA A 63 3.68 4.85 0.68
C ALA A 63 2.48 5.39 -0.12
N GLN A 64 1.72 6.33 0.46
CA GLN A 64 0.58 6.97 -0.24
C GLN A 64 1.01 7.65 -1.55
N ARG A 65 2.13 8.39 -1.55
CA ARG A 65 2.66 9.02 -2.77
C ARG A 65 3.05 7.99 -3.82
N ASN A 66 3.67 6.88 -3.40
CA ASN A 66 4.06 5.80 -4.30
C ASN A 66 2.82 5.14 -4.92
N ASP A 67 1.76 4.92 -4.14
CA ASP A 67 0.49 4.37 -4.61
C ASP A 67 -0.18 5.30 -5.63
N GLU A 68 -0.24 6.60 -5.35
CA GLU A 68 -0.76 7.60 -6.29
C GLU A 68 0.04 7.61 -7.61
N ALA A 69 1.37 7.60 -7.52
CA ALA A 69 2.25 7.55 -8.69
C ALA A 69 2.06 6.25 -9.48
N PHE A 70 1.85 5.13 -8.80
CA PHE A 70 1.58 3.83 -9.42
C PHE A 70 0.25 3.85 -10.19
N ILE A 71 -0.82 4.40 -9.61
CA ILE A 71 -2.13 4.54 -10.29
C ILE A 71 -1.98 5.35 -11.58
N VAL A 72 -1.25 6.47 -11.53
CA VAL A 72 -0.98 7.28 -12.73
C VAL A 72 -0.19 6.47 -13.77
N ALA A 73 0.83 5.73 -13.34
CA ALA A 73 1.63 4.91 -14.22
C ALA A 73 0.80 3.79 -14.91
N CYS A 74 -0.09 3.12 -14.18
CA CYS A 74 -1.01 2.14 -14.73
C CYS A 74 -1.91 2.72 -15.82
N ARG A 75 -2.53 3.89 -15.57
CA ARG A 75 -3.40 4.56 -16.56
C ARG A 75 -2.65 4.93 -17.84
N LEU A 76 -1.42 5.44 -17.70
CA LEU A 76 -0.56 5.76 -18.85
C LEU A 76 -0.21 4.49 -19.64
N LEU A 77 0.13 3.40 -18.94
CA LEU A 77 0.47 2.13 -19.56
C LEU A 77 -0.70 1.51 -20.33
N GLU A 78 -1.90 1.48 -19.73
CA GLU A 78 -3.11 1.00 -20.40
C GLU A 78 -3.49 1.84 -21.63
N SER A 79 -3.27 3.16 -21.56
CA SER A 79 -3.50 4.06 -22.70
C SER A 79 -2.51 3.79 -23.82
N ALA A 80 -1.23 3.58 -23.49
CA ALA A 80 -0.19 3.20 -24.44
C ALA A 80 -0.44 1.83 -25.07
N GLN A 81 -0.90 0.85 -24.29
CA GLN A 81 -1.32 -0.47 -24.78
C GLN A 81 -2.44 -0.36 -25.81
N ARG A 82 -3.49 0.40 -25.53
CA ARG A 82 -4.60 0.62 -26.47
C ARG A 82 -4.12 1.28 -27.76
N LEU A 83 -3.39 2.38 -27.65
CA LEU A 83 -2.88 3.12 -28.80
C LEU A 83 -1.99 2.25 -29.70
N LEU A 84 -1.04 1.52 -29.14
CA LEU A 84 -0.15 0.67 -29.93
C LEU A 84 -0.88 -0.55 -30.48
N SER A 85 -1.84 -1.12 -29.74
CA SER A 85 -2.58 -2.29 -30.22
C SER A 85 -3.46 -1.95 -31.43
N GLU A 86 -4.12 -0.80 -31.41
CA GLU A 86 -4.88 -0.27 -32.54
C GLU A 86 -3.98 -0.02 -33.77
N ARG A 87 -2.78 0.55 -33.55
CA ARG A 87 -1.85 0.87 -34.65
C ARG A 87 -1.15 -0.35 -35.23
N LEU A 88 -0.85 -1.37 -34.42
CA LEU A 88 -0.11 -2.56 -34.82
C LEU A 88 -1.03 -3.71 -35.24
N GLY A 89 -2.32 -3.66 -34.90
CA GLY A 89 -3.26 -4.77 -35.10
C GLY A 89 -2.97 -6.01 -34.23
N ARG A 90 -2.11 -5.87 -33.21
CA ARG A 90 -1.74 -6.90 -32.22
C ARG A 90 -1.39 -6.26 -30.90
N GLN A 91 -1.34 -7.03 -29.81
CA GLN A 91 -0.85 -6.50 -28.53
C GLN A 91 0.59 -5.95 -28.64
N ALA A 92 0.81 -4.82 -27.96
CA ALA A 92 2.12 -4.19 -27.86
C ALA A 92 3.04 -4.98 -26.92
N THR A 93 4.31 -5.10 -27.30
CA THR A 93 5.34 -5.70 -26.46
C THR A 93 5.82 -4.74 -25.36
N PRO A 94 6.37 -5.23 -24.24
CA PRO A 94 6.95 -4.36 -23.20
C PRO A 94 7.99 -3.37 -23.73
N ALA A 95 8.87 -3.81 -24.64
CA ALA A 95 9.86 -2.95 -25.28
C ALA A 95 9.23 -1.81 -26.11
N GLU A 96 8.13 -2.08 -26.84
CA GLU A 96 7.40 -1.06 -27.61
C GLU A 96 6.71 -0.05 -26.69
N LEU A 97 6.11 -0.52 -25.59
CA LEU A 97 5.49 0.33 -24.57
C LEU A 97 6.52 1.22 -23.87
N ALA A 98 7.66 0.64 -23.48
CA ALA A 98 8.77 1.34 -22.86
C ALA A 98 9.29 2.47 -23.77
N LYS A 99 9.47 2.17 -25.07
CA LYS A 99 9.89 3.17 -26.06
C LYS A 99 8.87 4.29 -26.22
N LEU A 100 7.56 3.98 -26.24
CA LEU A 100 6.50 4.99 -26.37
C LEU A 100 6.41 5.89 -25.12
N LEU A 101 6.50 5.29 -23.94
CA LEU A 101 6.39 5.98 -22.66
C LEU A 101 7.69 6.64 -22.20
N GLN A 102 8.80 6.40 -22.91
CA GLN A 102 10.16 6.79 -22.51
C GLN A 102 10.53 6.28 -21.12
N TRP A 103 10.14 5.03 -20.83
CA TRP A 103 10.46 4.34 -19.58
C TRP A 103 11.49 3.26 -19.83
N GLU A 104 12.14 2.83 -18.76
CA GLU A 104 12.90 1.57 -18.79
C GLU A 104 11.94 0.39 -18.96
N GLU A 105 12.33 -0.59 -19.76
CA GLU A 105 11.53 -1.79 -19.98
C GLU A 105 11.29 -2.57 -18.68
N ALA A 106 12.26 -2.58 -17.76
CA ALA A 106 12.12 -3.16 -16.43
C ALA A 106 10.93 -2.56 -15.66
N ARG A 107 10.77 -1.23 -15.70
CA ARG A 107 9.64 -0.54 -15.06
C ARG A 107 8.31 -0.97 -15.66
N VAL A 108 8.24 -1.07 -17.00
CA VAL A 108 7.03 -1.53 -17.69
C VAL A 108 6.68 -2.95 -17.24
N ASN A 109 7.65 -3.86 -17.22
CA ASN A 109 7.44 -5.25 -16.81
C ASN A 109 6.93 -5.35 -15.37
N VAL A 110 7.51 -4.61 -14.43
CA VAL A 110 7.05 -4.60 -13.03
C VAL A 110 5.58 -4.17 -12.93
N ILE A 111 5.19 -3.10 -13.60
CA ILE A 111 3.80 -2.61 -13.57
C ILE A 111 2.85 -3.62 -14.24
N LEU A 112 3.26 -4.25 -15.35
CA LEU A 112 2.45 -5.28 -16.01
C LEU A 112 2.23 -6.52 -15.14
N GLU A 113 3.26 -6.98 -14.45
CA GLU A 113 3.17 -8.11 -13.51
C GLU A 113 2.24 -7.77 -12.34
N MET A 114 2.37 -6.58 -11.75
CA MET A 114 1.47 -6.12 -10.69
C MET A 114 0.01 -6.04 -11.16
N LEU A 115 -0.25 -5.48 -12.35
CA LEU A 115 -1.60 -5.42 -12.93
C LEU A 115 -2.18 -6.81 -13.21
N ARG A 116 -1.34 -7.76 -13.66
CA ARG A 116 -1.78 -9.14 -13.89
C ARG A 116 -2.15 -9.81 -12.57
N GLY A 117 -1.32 -9.67 -11.54
CA GLY A 117 -1.61 -10.17 -10.19
C GLY A 117 -2.93 -9.62 -9.65
N ALA A 118 -3.17 -8.31 -9.78
CA ALA A 118 -4.41 -7.69 -9.35
C ALA A 118 -5.65 -8.23 -10.07
N LYS A 119 -5.55 -8.49 -11.38
CA LYS A 119 -6.65 -9.09 -12.16
C LYS A 119 -6.97 -10.52 -11.73
N VAL A 120 -5.96 -11.33 -11.45
CA VAL A 120 -6.17 -12.73 -11.01
C VAL A 120 -6.94 -12.78 -9.69
N VAL A 121 -6.61 -11.91 -8.73
CA VAL A 121 -7.33 -11.82 -7.45
C VAL A 121 -8.79 -11.42 -7.68
N HIS A 122 -9.03 -10.41 -8.52
CA HIS A 122 -10.39 -9.94 -8.79
C HIS A 122 -11.25 -10.95 -9.56
N ASP A 123 -10.67 -11.63 -10.56
CA ASP A 123 -11.36 -12.69 -11.29
C ASP A 123 -11.73 -13.86 -10.37
N GLN A 124 -10.89 -14.17 -9.36
CA GLN A 124 -11.19 -15.18 -8.36
C GLN A 124 -12.35 -14.75 -7.43
N GLU A 125 -12.35 -13.50 -6.95
CA GLU A 125 -13.50 -12.98 -6.18
C GLU A 125 -14.80 -13.02 -6.98
N LEU A 126 -14.76 -12.67 -8.27
CA LEU A 126 -15.92 -12.76 -9.16
C LEU A 126 -16.44 -14.20 -9.33
N LEU A 127 -15.54 -15.18 -9.41
CA LEU A 127 -15.91 -16.59 -9.49
C LEU A 127 -16.56 -17.07 -8.19
N ASP A 128 -16.02 -16.71 -7.03
CA ASP A 128 -16.62 -17.06 -5.73
C ASP A 128 -18.05 -16.49 -5.60
N TYR A 129 -18.30 -15.30 -6.14
CA TYR A 129 -19.66 -14.74 -6.19
C TYR A 129 -20.59 -15.51 -7.14
N LEU A 130 -20.09 -16.00 -8.27
CA LEU A 130 -20.88 -16.78 -9.22
C LEU A 130 -21.25 -18.15 -8.63
N ASP A 131 -20.31 -18.83 -7.96
CA ASP A 131 -20.55 -20.11 -7.30
C ASP A 131 -21.64 -20.00 -6.22
N VAL A 132 -21.62 -18.93 -5.41
CA VAL A 132 -22.66 -18.65 -4.41
C VAL A 132 -24.04 -18.37 -5.05
N LEU A 133 -24.07 -17.76 -6.23
CA LEU A 133 -25.32 -17.49 -6.96
C LEU A 133 -25.88 -18.75 -7.64
N ASP A 134 -25.02 -19.65 -8.10
CA ASP A 134 -25.41 -20.94 -8.67
C ASP A 134 -25.99 -21.86 -7.57
N ASP A 135 -25.37 -21.90 -6.39
CA ASP A 135 -25.88 -22.63 -5.21
C ASP A 135 -27.23 -22.06 -4.72
N ALA A 136 -27.45 -20.75 -4.82
CA ALA A 136 -28.71 -20.10 -4.43
C ALA A 136 -29.86 -20.30 -5.44
N ASN A 137 -29.56 -20.77 -6.65
CA ASN A 137 -30.53 -21.04 -7.71
C ASN A 137 -30.82 -22.55 -7.89
N GLU A 138 -30.25 -23.43 -7.06
CA GLU A 138 -30.74 -24.79 -6.95
C GLU A 138 -32.18 -24.74 -6.39
N PRO A 139 -33.20 -25.17 -7.16
CA PRO A 139 -34.53 -25.29 -6.60
C PRO A 139 -34.46 -26.36 -5.50
N ASP A 140 -34.90 -26.02 -4.29
CA ASP A 140 -35.21 -26.99 -3.24
C ASP A 140 -36.09 -28.08 -3.87
N ASP A 141 -35.51 -29.22 -4.22
CA ASP A 141 -36.26 -30.38 -4.71
C ASP A 141 -36.98 -31.00 -3.52
N PRO A 142 -38.32 -30.87 -3.38
CA PRO A 142 -39.03 -31.34 -2.22
C PRO A 142 -39.56 -32.77 -2.39
N GLU A 143 -38.94 -33.62 -3.21
CA GLU A 143 -39.33 -35.04 -3.31
C GLU A 143 -38.14 -36.01 -3.36
N ALA A 144 -37.76 -36.53 -2.17
CA ALA A 144 -37.18 -37.86 -1.98
C ALA A 144 -37.62 -38.47 -0.64
#